data_AF-A0A8U0IM94-F1
#
_entry.id   AF-A0A8U0IM94-F1
#
_cell.length_a   1.000
_cell.length_b   1.000
_cell.length_c   1.000
_cell.angle_alpha   90.00
_cell.angle_beta   90.00
_cell.angle_gamma   90.00
#
_symmetry.space_group_name_H-M   'P 1'
#
loop_
_entity.id
_entity.type
_entity.pdbx_description
1 polymer ?
#
loop_
_entity_poly.entity_id
_entity_poly.type
_entity_poly.pdbx_seq_one_letter_code
_entity_poly.pdbx_strand_id
1 'polypeptide(L)' 'MATVTYDAPEGVETVEVDAEKISDSGRVHGVRVQRSGGRYLHLPYSRLYSIETTEQEGKVDYSGP' A
#
# COMPACT_ATOMS: atom_id res chain seq x y z
N MET A 1 -5.38 -6.22 3.36
CA MET A 1 -5.04 -5.72 2.00
C MET A 1 -4.84 -4.22 2.07
N ALA A 2 -4.18 -3.61 1.09
CA ALA A 2 -4.01 -2.16 1.03
C ALA A 2 -4.38 -1.60 -0.35
N THR A 3 -5.09 -0.48 -0.35
CA THR A 3 -5.41 0.31 -1.53
C THR A 3 -4.52 1.55 -1.52
N VAL A 4 -3.74 1.74 -2.58
CA VAL A 4 -2.80 2.86 -2.73
C VAL A 4 -3.28 3.73 -3.89
N THR A 5 -3.56 5.00 -3.61
CA THR A 5 -3.94 5.99 -4.63
C THR A 5 -2.86 7.05 -4.77
N TYR A 6 -2.43 7.31 -6.00
CA TYR A 6 -1.33 8.24 -6.28
C TYR A 6 -1.45 8.89 -7.66
N ASP A 7 -0.70 9.97 -7.86
CA ASP A 7 -0.60 10.70 -9.12
C ASP A 7 0.40 10.04 -10.08
N ALA A 8 -0.08 9.66 -11.27
CA ALA A 8 0.68 9.06 -12.36
C ALA A 8 0.68 9.99 -13.59
N PRO A 9 1.58 9.78 -14.58
CA PRO A 9 1.65 10.65 -15.75
C PRO A 9 0.33 10.79 -16.53
N GLU A 10 -0.50 9.76 -16.53
CA GLU A 10 -1.80 9.72 -17.22
C GLU A 10 -2.97 10.15 -16.32
N GLY A 11 -2.70 10.54 -15.07
CA GLY A 11 -3.69 10.93 -14.07
C GLY A 11 -3.60 10.11 -12.79
N VAL A 12 -4.67 10.13 -12.00
CA VAL A 12 -4.71 9.42 -10.70
C VAL A 12 -4.89 7.92 -10.93
N GLU A 13 -4.00 7.13 -10.34
CA GLU A 13 -4.08 5.67 -10.33
C GLU A 13 -4.40 5.15 -8.92
N THR A 14 -5.15 4.05 -8.87
CA THR A 14 -5.43 3.29 -7.64
C THR A 14 -5.04 1.84 -7.84
N VAL A 15 -4.25 1.28 -6.91
CA VAL A 15 -3.80 -0.11 -6.97
C VAL A 15 -4.06 -0.84 -5.66
N GLU A 16 -4.47 -2.10 -5.76
CA GLU A 16 -4.58 -3.00 -4.62
C GLU A 16 -3.30 -3.84 -4.49
N VAL A 17 -2.73 -3.85 -3.30
CA VAL A 17 -1.51 -4.59 -2.96
C VAL A 17 -1.61 -5.17 -1.55
N ASP A 18 -0.82 -6.20 -1.25
CA ASP A 18 -0.70 -6.67 0.13
C ASP A 18 -0.08 -5.56 0.97
N ALA A 19 -0.62 -5.31 2.18
CA ALA A 19 -0.11 -4.25 3.05
C ALA A 19 1.37 -4.48 3.41
N GLU A 20 1.78 -5.74 3.57
CA GLU A 20 3.17 -6.15 3.83
C GLU A 20 4.13 -5.82 2.68
N LYS A 21 3.63 -5.54 1.48
CA LYS A 21 4.41 -5.16 0.29
C LYS A 21 4.62 -3.65 0.18
N ILE A 22 4.14 -2.87 1.15
CA ILE A 22 4.34 -1.42 1.26
C ILE A 22 5.40 -1.16 2.34
N SER A 23 6.38 -0.32 2.02
CA SER A 23 7.47 0.04 2.93
C SER A 23 7.92 1.48 2.67
N ASP A 24 8.62 2.11 3.61
CA ASP A 24 9.28 3.38 3.31
C ASP A 24 10.34 3.21 2.22
N SER A 25 10.43 4.20 1.35
CA SER A 25 11.42 4.20 0.30
C SER A 25 12.76 4.71 0.81
N GLY A 26 13.79 3.86 0.73
CA GLY A 26 15.18 4.30 0.92
C GLY A 26 15.78 5.07 -0.27
N ARG A 27 15.01 5.35 -1.33
CA ARG A 27 15.49 6.03 -2.56
C ARG A 27 14.85 7.39 -2.79
N VAL A 28 13.59 7.54 -2.41
CA VAL A 28 12.83 8.79 -2.54
C VAL A 28 12.21 9.11 -1.19
N HIS A 29 11.90 10.38 -0.94
CA HIS A 29 11.11 10.75 0.23
C HIS A 29 9.65 10.35 -0.02
N GLY A 30 9.32 9.10 0.32
CA GLY A 30 8.08 8.47 -0.09
C GLY A 30 8.02 6.99 0.27
N VAL A 31 7.05 6.28 -0.32
CA VAL A 31 6.85 4.84 -0.09
C VAL A 31 7.35 4.02 -1.29
N ARG A 32 7.64 2.76 -1.04
CA ARG A 32 7.93 1.74 -2.05
C ARG A 32 6.87 0.64 -1.98
N VAL A 33 6.25 0.38 -3.12
CA VAL A 33 5.24 -0.65 -3.30
C VAL A 33 5.81 -1.77 -4.16
N GLN A 34 5.86 -2.99 -3.64
CA GLN A 34 6.27 -4.17 -4.40
C GLN A 34 5.10 -4.72 -5.21
N ARG A 35 5.25 -4.74 -6.53
CA ARG A 35 4.28 -5.29 -7.48
C ARG A 35 4.60 -6.75 -7.83
N SER A 36 3.68 -7.40 -8.52
CA SER A 36 3.88 -8.74 -9.08
C SER A 36 5.12 -8.80 -9.99
N GLY A 37 5.76 -9.96 -10.05
CA GLY A 37 6.96 -10.17 -10.87
C GLY A 37 8.22 -9.46 -10.36
N GLY A 38 8.27 -9.08 -9.07
CA GLY A 38 9.47 -8.50 -8.44
C GLY A 38 9.75 -7.05 -8.83
N ARG A 39 8.79 -6.36 -9.45
CA ARG A 39 8.91 -4.94 -9.80
C ARG A 39 8.59 -4.07 -8.58
N TYR A 40 9.26 -2.92 -8.47
CA TYR A 40 9.02 -1.96 -7.40
C TYR A 40 8.56 -0.64 -7.97
N LEU A 41 7.53 -0.07 -7.37
CA LEU A 41 7.09 1.29 -7.62
C LEU A 41 7.55 2.17 -6.45
N HIS A 42 8.30 3.21 -6.76
CA HIS A 42 8.72 4.21 -5.78
C HIS A 42 7.83 5.44 -5.94
N LEU A 43 7.05 5.76 -4.90
CA LEU A 43 6.08 6.84 -4.88
C LEU A 43 6.55 7.94 -3.92
N PRO A 44 7.02 9.10 -4.41
CA PRO A 44 7.26 10.26 -3.57
C PRO A 44 5.98 10.67 -2.82
N TYR A 45 6.09 11.15 -1.58
CA TYR A 45 4.91 11.58 -0.81
C TYR A 45 4.12 12.69 -1.50
N SER A 46 4.78 13.53 -2.30
CA SER A 46 4.11 14.58 -3.08
C SER A 46 3.12 14.07 -4.12
N ARG A 47 3.20 12.79 -4.49
CA ARG A 47 2.29 12.12 -5.42
C ARG A 47 1.38 11.11 -4.74
N LEU A 48 1.58 10.83 -3.46
CA LEU A 48 0.78 9.85 -2.72
C LEU A 48 -0.45 10.56 -2.15
N TYR A 49 -1.64 10.12 -2.54
CA TYR A 49 -2.89 10.67 -2.03
C TYR A 49 -3.40 9.92 -0.81
N SER A 50 -3.41 8.58 -0.87
CA SER A 50 -3.85 7.74 0.25
C SER A 50 -3.22 6.36 0.22
N ILE A 51 -3.10 5.79 1.42
CA ILE A 51 -2.90 4.35 1.64
C ILE A 51 -3.97 3.92 2.63
N GLU A 52 -4.89 3.07 2.20
CA GLU A 52 -5.99 2.57 3.01
C GLU A 52 -5.80 1.08 3.24
N THR A 53 -5.60 0.67 4.48
CA THR A 53 -5.46 -0.74 4.86
C THR A 53 -6.78 -1.29 5.35
N THR A 54 -7.28 -2.36 4.73
CA THR A 54 -8.33 -3.18 5.32
C THR A 54 -7.67 -4.26 6.17
N GLU A 55 -7.73 -4.08 7.49
CA GLU A 55 -7.56 -5.20 8.41
C GLU A 55 -8.77 -6.12 8.21
N GLN A 56 -8.55 -7.37 7.84
CA GLN A 56 -9.50 -8.40 8.23
C GLN A 56 -9.33 -8.52 9.74
N GLU A 57 -10.15 -7.79 10.51
CA GLU A 57 -10.37 -8.10 11.91
C GLU A 57 -10.86 -9.54 11.96
N GLY A 58 -9.93 -10.48 12.19
CA GLY A 58 -10.27 -11.81 12.62
C GLY A 58 -11.09 -11.64 13.89
N LYS A 59 -12.37 -11.98 13.81
CA LYS A 59 -13.30 -11.96 14.93
C LYS A 59 -12.63 -12.72 16.08
N VAL A 60 -12.06 -12.00 17.05
CA VAL A 60 -11.49 -12.62 18.24
C VAL A 60 -12.68 -13.14 19.02
N ASP A 61 -12.92 -14.43 18.89
CA ASP A 61 -13.91 -15.13 19.69
C ASP A 61 -13.32 -15.27 21.10
N TYR A 62 -13.83 -14.46 22.02
CA TYR A 62 -13.48 -14.52 23.44
C TYR A 62 -14.18 -15.69 24.16
N SER A 63 -14.77 -16.65 23.43
CA SER A 63 -15.32 -17.85 24.05
C SER A 63 -14.24 -18.90 24.33
N GLY A 64 -13.83 -18.95 25.59
CA GLY A 64 -13.45 -20.21 26.24
C GLY A 64 -12.71 -20.02 27.57
N PRO A 65 -12.59 -21.08 28.39
CA PRO A 65 -13.57 -22.11 28.77
C PRO A 65 -14.33 -21.78 30.07
#